data_AF-A0A8T4ZM62-F1
#
_entry.id   AF-A0A8T4ZM62-F1
#
_cell.length_a   1.000
_cell.length_b   1.000
_cell.length_c   1.000
_cell.angle_alpha   90.00
_cell.angle_beta   90.00
_cell.angle_gamma   90.00
#
_symmetry.space_group_name_H-M   'P 1'
#
loop_
_entity.id
_entity.type
_entity.pdbx_description
1 polymer ?
#
loop_
_entity_poly.entity_id
_entity_poly.type
_entity_poly.pdbx_seq_one_letter_code
_entity_poly.pdbx_strand_id
1 'polypeptide(L)'
;GRVNLYVRKPANLGRAYQLICNAFSFTGLITDIKVLEEILSGLRFKGAHYVFPVGQRLPKLTIDLFQKSNGIVIKVGDETHPDSLEVLATYPDWAERNERLFDQINDVLSKLLGSGPRNSLPRGDDYVS
;
A
#
# COMPACT_ATOMS: atom_id res chain seq x y z
N GLY A 1 2.09 7.48 12.97
CA GLY A 1 2.91 8.21 11.98
C GLY A 1 3.06 7.37 10.72
N ARG A 2 3.50 7.95 9.59
CA ARG A 2 3.82 7.21 8.34
C ARG A 2 5.30 7.39 8.01
N VAL A 3 5.94 6.35 7.51
CA VAL A 3 7.35 6.37 7.09
C VAL A 3 7.45 5.74 5.72
N ASN A 4 8.20 6.37 4.81
CA ASN A 4 8.52 5.81 3.51
C ASN A 4 9.84 5.04 3.61
N LEU A 5 9.81 3.75 3.27
CA LEU A 5 10.99 2.90 3.26
C LEU A 5 11.49 2.71 1.82
N TYR A 6 12.77 2.98 1.61
CA TYR A 6 13.42 2.76 0.32
C TYR A 6 14.23 1.47 0.38
N VAL A 7 13.88 0.54 -0.50
CA VAL A 7 14.52 -0.78 -0.58
C VAL A 7 15.34 -0.83 -1.86
N ARG A 8 16.59 -1.29 -1.77
CA ARG A 8 17.42 -1.51 -2.97
C ARG A 8 16.84 -2.64 -3.82
N LYS A 9 17.16 -2.64 -5.11
CA LYS A 9 16.74 -3.70 -6.04
C LYS A 9 17.12 -5.10 -5.47
N PRO A 10 16.23 -6.11 -5.56
CA PRO A 10 14.89 -6.07 -6.13
C PRO A 10 13.87 -5.40 -5.19
N ALA A 11 13.09 -4.45 -5.71
CA ALA A 11 12.05 -3.75 -4.96
C ALA A 11 10.81 -4.63 -4.83
N ASN A 12 10.84 -5.58 -3.89
CA ASN A 12 9.75 -6.49 -3.59
C ASN A 12 9.36 -6.44 -2.10
N LEU A 13 8.15 -6.94 -1.80
CA LEU A 13 7.58 -6.92 -0.46
C LEU A 13 8.44 -7.73 0.54
N GLY A 14 8.99 -8.87 0.10
CA GLY A 14 9.84 -9.71 0.94
C GLY A 14 11.12 -9.00 1.40
N ARG A 15 11.75 -8.18 0.54
CA ARG A 15 12.91 -7.37 0.92
C ARG A 15 12.54 -6.24 1.88
N ALA A 16 11.35 -5.67 1.73
CA ALA A 16 10.84 -4.68 2.68
C ALA A 16 10.57 -5.31 4.07
N TYR A 17 9.98 -6.51 4.10
CA TYR A 17 9.79 -7.27 5.33
C TYR A 17 11.13 -7.62 5.98
N GLN A 18 12.09 -8.09 5.19
CA GLN A 18 13.45 -8.37 5.69
C GLN A 18 14.09 -7.12 6.31
N LEU A 19 13.92 -5.95 5.69
CA LEU A 19 14.45 -4.70 6.23
C LEU A 19 13.85 -4.37 7.60
N ILE A 20 12.53 -4.53 7.76
CA ILE A 20 11.85 -4.32 9.04
C ILE A 20 12.31 -5.33 10.08
N CYS A 21 12.36 -6.62 9.73
CA CYS A 21 12.83 -7.65 10.65
C CYS A 21 14.27 -7.39 11.11
N ASN A 22 15.15 -6.96 10.20
CA ASN A 22 16.53 -6.57 10.50
C ASN A 22 16.61 -5.36 11.44
N ALA A 23 15.77 -4.35 11.25
CA ALA A 23 15.80 -3.14 12.05
C ALA A 23 15.19 -3.31 13.44
N PHE A 24 14.12 -4.12 13.56
CA PHE A 24 13.28 -4.15 14.76
C PHE A 24 13.28 -5.50 15.48
N SER A 25 13.20 -6.62 14.75
CA SER A 25 13.09 -7.94 15.37
C SER A 25 14.46 -8.47 15.79
N PHE A 26 15.46 -8.42 14.90
CA PHE A 26 16.81 -8.89 15.19
C PHE A 26 17.58 -8.01 16.19
N THR A 27 17.18 -6.75 16.36
CA THR A 27 17.75 -5.84 17.36
C THR A 27 17.12 -6.02 18.75
N GLY A 28 16.08 -6.85 18.88
CA GLY A 28 15.31 -7.02 20.11
C GLY A 28 14.40 -5.84 20.45
N LEU A 29 14.24 -4.87 19.55
CA LEU A 29 13.38 -3.71 19.75
C LEU A 29 11.88 -4.09 19.72
N ILE A 30 11.53 -5.10 18.92
CA ILE A 30 10.21 -5.73 18.89
C ILE A 30 10.39 -7.23 19.10
N THR A 31 9.93 -7.73 20.24
CA THR A 31 9.99 -9.15 20.60
C THR A 31 8.64 -9.85 20.50
N ASP A 32 7.54 -9.10 20.55
CA ASP A 32 6.18 -9.64 20.38
C ASP A 32 5.87 -9.81 18.90
N ILE A 33 5.60 -11.06 18.50
CA ILE A 33 5.29 -11.42 17.12
C ILE A 33 3.98 -10.80 16.63
N LYS A 34 2.99 -10.58 17.51
CA LYS A 34 1.71 -9.97 17.12
C LYS A 34 1.89 -8.51 16.72
N VAL A 35 2.74 -7.79 17.45
CA VAL A 35 3.09 -6.40 17.13
C VAL A 35 3.87 -6.33 15.81
N LEU A 36 4.78 -7.28 15.58
CA LEU A 36 5.51 -7.38 14.31
C LEU A 36 4.55 -7.66 13.13
N GLU A 37 3.63 -8.60 13.28
CA GLU A 37 2.61 -8.91 12.26
C GLU A 37 1.75 -7.69 11.92
N GLU A 38 1.31 -6.93 12.92
CA GLU A 38 0.54 -5.70 12.71
C GLU A 38 1.33 -4.68 11.88
N ILE A 39 2.60 -4.46 12.21
CA ILE A 39 3.49 -3.55 11.45
C ILE A 39 3.68 -4.03 10.01
N LEU A 40 3.96 -5.33 9.82
CA LEU A 40 4.16 -5.90 8.49
C LEU A 40 2.89 -5.86 7.64
N SER A 41 1.71 -6.02 8.25
CA SER A 41 0.41 -5.90 7.60
C SER A 41 0.11 -4.47 7.12
N GLY A 42 0.65 -3.47 7.81
CA GLY A 42 0.55 -2.06 7.43
C GLY A 42 1.46 -1.67 6.26
N LEU A 43 2.37 -2.54 5.84
CA LEU A 43 3.31 -2.22 4.78
C LEU A 43 2.63 -2.24 3.41
N ARG A 44 2.68 -1.09 2.71
CA ARG A 44 2.10 -0.94 1.38
C ARG A 44 3.17 -0.64 0.36
N PHE A 45 3.06 -1.28 -0.80
CA PHE A 45 3.93 -1.02 -1.92
C PHE A 45 3.60 0.34 -2.54
N LYS A 46 4.52 1.31 -2.43
CA LYS A 46 4.35 2.66 -2.97
C LYS A 46 4.92 2.83 -4.38
N GLY A 47 5.85 1.99 -4.78
CA GLY A 47 6.35 1.98 -6.14
C GLY A 47 7.64 1.19 -6.29
N ALA A 48 8.00 0.94 -7.55
CA ALA A 48 9.28 0.36 -7.92
C ALA A 48 9.74 0.86 -9.28
N HIS A 49 11.04 0.71 -9.49
CA HIS A 49 11.69 0.88 -10.76
C HIS A 49 12.19 -0.49 -11.24
N TYR A 50 11.54 -1.02 -12.28
CA TYR A 50 11.93 -2.24 -12.96
C TYR A 50 12.74 -1.91 -14.21
N VAL A 51 13.84 -2.63 -14.42
CA VAL A 51 14.71 -2.45 -15.58
C VAL A 51 14.82 -3.79 -16.30
N PHE A 52 14.46 -3.80 -17.58
CA PHE A 52 14.49 -4.98 -18.43
C PHE A 52 15.53 -4.76 -19.53
N PRO A 53 16.64 -5.52 -19.54
CA PRO A 53 17.64 -5.40 -20.58
C PRO A 53 17.08 -5.92 -21.91
N VAL A 54 17.28 -5.16 -22.98
CA VAL A 54 16.84 -5.51 -24.34
C VAL A 54 18.03 -5.95 -25.21
N GLY A 55 19.26 -5.61 -24.80
CA GLY A 55 20.49 -6.08 -25.45
C GLY A 55 20.85 -5.34 -26.73
N GLN A 56 20.08 -4.32 -27.10
CA GLN A 56 20.37 -3.40 -28.19
C GLN A 56 19.99 -1.98 -27.79
N ARG A 57 20.67 -0.99 -28.36
CA ARG A 57 20.39 0.41 -28.07
C ARG A 57 19.01 0.80 -28.59
N LEU A 58 18.21 1.43 -27.73
CA LEU A 58 16.86 1.84 -28.06
C LEU A 58 16.79 3.36 -28.28
N PRO A 59 15.84 3.85 -29.08
CA PRO A 59 15.59 5.28 -29.19
C PRO A 59 15.09 5.84 -27.85
N LYS A 60 15.52 7.07 -27.52
CA LYS A 60 15.08 7.76 -26.30
C LYS A 60 13.59 8.08 -26.42
N LEU A 61 12.76 7.39 -25.64
CA LEU A 61 11.31 7.60 -25.59
C LEU A 61 10.82 7.48 -24.15
N THR A 62 9.88 8.36 -23.77
CA THR A 62 9.15 8.26 -22.50
C THR A 62 7.66 8.23 -22.80
N ILE A 63 6.98 7.22 -22.26
CA ILE A 63 5.53 7.03 -22.35
C ILE A 63 4.96 7.26 -20.95
N ASP A 64 4.30 8.40 -20.78
CA ASP A 64 3.70 8.87 -19.52
C ASP A 64 2.16 8.87 -19.55
N LEU A 65 1.57 8.38 -20.65
CA LEU A 65 0.11 8.32 -20.87
C LEU A 65 -0.64 7.68 -19.68
N PHE A 66 -0.05 6.68 -19.03
CA PHE A 66 -0.64 5.93 -17.92
C PHE A 66 -0.25 6.45 -16.54
N GLN A 67 0.50 7.56 -16.47
CA GLN A 67 1.00 8.08 -15.20
C GLN A 67 -0.16 8.50 -14.28
N LYS A 68 -1.15 9.22 -14.82
CA LYS A 68 -2.29 9.67 -14.02
C LYS A 68 -3.26 8.55 -13.68
N SER A 69 -3.52 7.63 -14.60
CA SER A 69 -4.52 6.57 -14.42
C SER A 69 -4.02 5.40 -13.58
N ASN A 70 -2.77 4.97 -13.78
CA ASN A 70 -2.22 3.75 -13.19
C ASN A 70 -0.91 3.97 -12.44
N GLY A 71 -0.35 5.19 -12.48
CA GLY A 71 0.95 5.49 -11.87
C GLY A 71 2.12 4.85 -12.61
N ILE A 72 1.94 4.52 -13.89
CA ILE A 72 2.94 3.83 -14.72
C ILE A 72 3.61 4.83 -15.68
N VAL A 73 4.93 4.84 -15.69
CA VAL A 73 5.76 5.53 -16.69
C VAL A 73 6.71 4.50 -17.30
N ILE A 74 6.78 4.46 -18.62
CA ILE A 74 7.71 3.59 -19.35
C ILE A 74 8.78 4.48 -19.97
N LYS A 75 10.06 4.20 -19.70
CA LYS A 75 11.19 4.86 -20.36
C LYS A 75 11.99 3.85 -21.15
N VAL A 76 12.50 4.31 -22.28
CA VAL A 76 13.26 3.49 -23.22
C VAL A 76 14.45 4.31 -23.70
N GLY A 77 15.62 3.68 -23.77
CA GLY A 77 16.82 4.32 -24.34
C GLY A 77 17.26 5.58 -23.59
N ASP A 78 17.05 5.62 -22.27
CA ASP A 78 17.50 6.73 -21.42
C ASP A 78 19.04 6.72 -21.30
N GLU A 79 19.64 7.85 -20.94
CA GLU A 79 21.10 8.02 -20.86
C GLU A 79 21.76 7.05 -19.88
N THR A 80 21.03 6.66 -18.84
CA THR A 80 21.52 5.75 -17.79
C THR A 80 21.36 4.27 -18.15
N HIS A 81 20.35 3.91 -18.96
CA HIS A 81 20.13 2.54 -19.43
C HIS A 81 19.76 2.56 -20.94
N PRO A 82 20.72 2.83 -21.83
CA PRO A 82 20.45 3.04 -23.25
C PRO A 82 19.98 1.79 -24.00
N ASP A 83 20.16 0.62 -23.41
CA ASP A 83 19.86 -0.71 -23.95
C ASP A 83 18.74 -1.42 -23.18
N SER A 84 17.99 -0.68 -22.36
CA SER A 84 16.98 -1.24 -21.47
C SER A 84 15.63 -0.53 -21.59
N LEU A 85 14.59 -1.28 -21.23
CA LEU A 85 13.25 -0.78 -20.99
C LEU A 85 13.06 -0.63 -19.49
N GLU A 86 12.71 0.58 -19.06
CA GLU A 86 12.47 0.92 -17.66
C GLU A 86 10.96 1.08 -17.43
N VAL A 87 10.42 0.39 -16.42
CA VAL A 87 9.03 0.57 -15.96
C VAL A 87 9.08 1.15 -14.56
N LEU A 88 8.61 2.38 -14.42
CA LEU A 88 8.37 3.02 -13.13
C LEU A 88 6.90 2.83 -12.79
N ALA A 89 6.64 2.05 -11.75
CA ALA A 89 5.30 1.85 -11.22
C ALA A 89 5.22 2.57 -9.87
N THR A 90 4.21 3.41 -9.69
CA THR A 90 3.96 4.14 -8.44
C THR A 90 2.50 3.97 -8.06
N TYR A 91 2.24 3.82 -6.77
CA TYR A 91 0.89 3.88 -6.25
C TYR A 91 0.45 5.36 -6.24
N PRO A 92 -0.55 5.75 -7.05
CA PRO A 92 -0.86 7.16 -7.27
C PRO A 92 -1.35 7.88 -6.01
N ASP A 93 -1.01 9.16 -5.87
CA ASP A 93 -1.45 9.98 -4.73
C ASP A 93 -2.98 10.09 -4.63
N TRP A 94 -3.68 10.11 -5.78
CA TRP A 94 -5.14 10.15 -5.79
C TRP A 94 -5.75 8.86 -5.21
N ALA A 95 -5.10 7.70 -5.41
CA ALA A 95 -5.59 6.44 -4.89
C ALA A 95 -5.50 6.44 -3.37
N GLU A 96 -4.37 6.93 -2.82
CA GLU A 96 -4.20 7.11 -1.39
C GLU A 96 -5.18 8.13 -0.80
N ARG A 97 -5.46 9.22 -1.54
CA ARG A 97 -6.45 10.21 -1.12
C ARG A 97 -7.85 9.60 -1.07
N ASN A 98 -8.22 8.79 -2.06
CA ASN A 98 -9.52 8.14 -2.12
C ASN A 98 -9.69 7.14 -0.96
N GLU A 99 -8.70 6.31 -0.67
CA GLU A 99 -8.73 5.41 0.50
C GLU A 99 -9.03 6.19 1.80
N ARG A 100 -8.35 7.31 2.02
CA ARG A 100 -8.59 8.16 3.20
C ARG A 100 -10.01 8.74 3.24
N LEU A 101 -10.53 9.18 2.09
CA LEU A 101 -11.90 9.70 2.01
C LEU A 101 -12.92 8.61 2.31
N PHE A 102 -12.72 7.39 1.81
CA PHE A 102 -13.59 6.26 2.11
C PHE A 102 -13.54 5.88 3.60
N ASP A 103 -12.36 5.88 4.22
CA ASP A 103 -12.23 5.65 5.66
C ASP A 103 -13.00 6.71 6.47
N GLN A 104 -12.91 7.99 6.08
CA GLN A 104 -13.65 9.08 6.73
C GLN A 104 -15.16 8.93 6.56
N ILE A 105 -15.62 8.56 5.36
CA ILE A 105 -17.05 8.32 5.09
C ILE A 105 -17.56 7.15 5.93
N ASN A 106 -16.80 6.05 6.00
CA ASN A 106 -17.17 4.88 6.79
C ASN A 106 -17.26 5.21 8.29
N ASP A 107 -16.35 6.02 8.82
CA ASP A 107 -16.39 6.48 10.21
C ASP A 107 -17.64 7.33 10.50
N VAL A 108 -17.97 8.27 9.61
CA VAL A 108 -19.18 9.11 9.72
C VAL A 108 -20.46 8.25 9.66
N LEU A 109 -20.55 7.34 8.69
CA LEU A 109 -21.71 6.45 8.53
C LEU A 109 -21.88 5.53 9.74
N SER A 110 -20.78 4.97 10.26
CA SER A 110 -20.82 4.10 11.44
C SER A 110 -21.31 4.85 12.68
N LYS A 111 -20.94 6.12 12.83
CA LYS A 111 -21.43 6.98 13.92
C LYS A 111 -22.91 7.34 13.77
N LEU A 112 -23.36 7.64 12.55
CA LEU A 112 -24.76 7.97 12.27
C LEU A 112 -25.70 6.76 12.47
N LEU A 113 -25.25 5.57 12.09
CA LEU A 113 -26.04 4.33 12.17
C LEU A 113 -25.90 3.61 13.53
N GLY A 114 -24.81 3.87 14.26
CA GLY A 114 -24.50 3.23 15.54
C GLY A 114 -25.13 3.88 16.78
N SER A 115 -25.92 4.95 16.64
CA SER A 115 -26.56 5.68 17.75
C SER A 115 -28.09 5.61 17.74
N GLY A 116 -28.67 4.48 17.32
CA GLY A 116 -30.09 4.19 17.55
C GLY A 116 -30.33 3.60 18.95
N PRO A 117 -31.42 3.93 19.67
CA PRO A 117 -31.71 3.31 20.95
C PRO A 117 -31.82 1.79 20.76
N ARG A 118 -31.12 1.02 21.61
CA ARG A 118 -31.40 -0.42 21.74
C ARG A 118 -32.84 -0.54 22.24
N ASN A 119 -33.79 -0.72 21.34
CA ASN A 119 -35.12 -1.18 21.70
C ASN A 119 -34.95 -2.53 22.40
N SER A 120 -34.94 -2.53 23.73
CA SER A 120 -35.19 -3.72 24.52
C SER A 120 -36.62 -4.15 24.19
N LEU A 121 -36.75 -5.15 23.32
CA LEU A 121 -38.01 -5.84 23.12
C LEU A 121 -38.45 -6.34 24.51
N PRO A 122 -39.71 -6.07 24.92
CA PRO A 122 -40.20 -6.58 26.20
C PRO A 122 -40.15 -8.12 26.16
N ARG A 123 -39.59 -8.72 27.21
CA ARG A 123 -39.63 -10.18 27.42
C ARG A 123 -41.10 -10.57 27.48
N GLY A 124 -41.55 -11.32 26.47
CA GLY A 124 -42.88 -11.91 26.45
C GLY A 124 -42.93 -13.09 27.40
N ASP A 125 -43.05 -12.81 28.69
CA ASP A 125 -43.47 -13.77 29.72
C ASP A 125 -44.64 -13.13 30.48
N ASP A 126 -45.81 -13.05 29.83
CA ASP A 126 -47.09 -12.79 30.48
C ASP A 126 -48.19 -13.10 29.46
N TYR A 127 -48.65 -14.36 29.39
CA TYR A 127 -50.07 -14.73 29.23
C TYR A 127 -50.21 -16.22 29.59
N VAL A 128 -50.97 -16.47 30.65
CA VAL A 128 -51.40 -17.79 31.15
C VAL A 128 -52.63 -18.27 30.38
N SER A 129 -52.67 -19.56 30.06
CA SER A 129 -53.86 -20.44 30.21
C SER A 129 -53.42 -21.89 30.22
#